data_AF-A0A445AB57-F1
#
_entry.id   AF-A0A445AB57-F1
#
_cell.length_a   1.000
_cell.length_b   1.000
_cell.length_c   1.000
_cell.angle_alpha   90.00
_cell.angle_beta   90.00
_cell.angle_gamma   90.00
#
_symmetry.space_group_name_H-M   'P 1'
#
loop_
_entity.id
_entity.type
_entity.pdbx_description
1 polymer ?
#
loop_
_entity_poly.entity_id
_entity_poly.type
_entity_poly.pdbx_seq_one_letter_code
_entity_poly.pdbx_strand_id
1 'polypeptide(L)'
;MTSMNVPEPVMSLAVQPVSKDSGGQKEDPTFRVGLDPESGQTIISGMGELHLDIYVERIRREYKVDATVGKPHQSGGQGQYGRVIGYIEPLRAGSPTKFEFENLLVGQAIPSGFIPAIEKGFKEAANSIVLTDGTAHAVDSSELAFKLASIYAFIQCYTASRPFILEPVMLVELKVPTEFQGAFAGDINKWGFLFYSILVKSF
;
A
#
# COMPACT_ATOMS: atom_id res chain seq x y z
N MET A 1 -20.82 -34.31 26.42
CA MET A 1 -20.12 -33.31 27.24
C MET A 1 -20.46 -31.95 26.66
N THR A 2 -21.33 -31.21 27.34
CA THR A 2 -21.89 -29.93 26.87
C THR A 2 -20.78 -28.88 26.83
N SER A 3 -20.48 -28.33 25.66
CA SER A 3 -19.56 -27.21 25.50
C SER A 3 -20.14 -26.00 26.23
N MET A 4 -19.51 -25.62 27.34
CA MET A 4 -19.82 -24.39 28.05
C MET A 4 -19.46 -23.22 27.12
N ASN A 5 -20.45 -22.45 26.67
CA ASN A 5 -20.24 -21.30 25.80
C ASN A 5 -19.69 -20.14 26.63
N VAL A 6 -18.38 -19.90 26.53
CA VAL A 6 -17.72 -18.80 27.25
C VAL A 6 -17.90 -17.53 26.43
N PRO A 7 -18.52 -16.47 26.99
CA PRO A 7 -18.72 -15.22 26.27
C PRO A 7 -17.38 -14.54 25.93
N GLU A 8 -17.36 -13.79 24.83
CA GLU A 8 -16.19 -13.04 24.44
C GLU A 8 -15.94 -11.86 25.41
N PRO A 9 -14.68 -11.62 25.80
CA PRO A 9 -14.33 -10.50 26.68
C PRO A 9 -14.64 -9.17 26.00
N VAL A 10 -15.17 -8.22 26.78
CA VAL A 10 -15.67 -6.93 26.28
C VAL A 10 -14.72 -5.78 26.57
N MET A 11 -13.73 -5.99 27.44
CA MET A 11 -12.77 -4.97 27.85
C MET A 11 -11.36 -5.55 28.01
N SER A 12 -10.36 -4.78 27.60
CA SER A 12 -8.94 -5.13 27.69
C SER A 12 -8.16 -4.02 28.38
N LEU A 13 -7.21 -4.41 29.25
CA LEU A 13 -6.29 -3.51 29.95
C LEU A 13 -4.85 -3.94 29.71
N ALA A 14 -3.95 -2.98 29.56
CA ALA A 14 -2.52 -3.28 29.55
C ALA A 14 -2.00 -3.29 30.99
N VAL A 15 -1.23 -4.32 31.30
CA VAL A 15 -0.57 -4.50 32.59
C VAL A 15 0.92 -4.58 32.35
N GLN A 16 1.67 -3.73 33.06
CA GLN A 16 3.12 -3.78 33.08
C GLN A 16 3.59 -4.14 34.49
N PRO A 17 4.13 -5.37 34.69
CA PRO A 17 4.66 -5.76 36.00
C PRO A 17 5.99 -5.04 36.26
N VAL A 18 6.20 -4.57 37.48
CA VAL A 18 7.47 -3.93 37.90
C VAL A 18 8.57 -4.98 38.12
N SER A 19 8.22 -6.25 38.31
CA SER A 19 9.16 -7.38 38.47
C SER A 19 8.94 -8.47 37.41
N LYS A 20 10.04 -9.05 36.91
CA LYS A 20 10.06 -10.12 35.88
C LYS A 20 9.73 -11.51 36.47
N ASP A 21 8.60 -11.66 37.17
CA ASP A 21 8.15 -13.00 37.54
C ASP A 21 6.90 -13.37 36.74
N SER A 22 7.10 -14.29 35.80
CA SER A 22 6.14 -14.65 34.76
C SER A 22 5.47 -15.97 35.12
N GLY A 23 4.42 -15.92 35.95
CA GLY A 23 3.76 -17.14 36.37
C GLY A 23 2.38 -16.95 36.99
N GLY A 24 1.35 -16.71 36.17
CA GLY A 24 -0.05 -16.86 36.56
C GLY A 24 -0.75 -17.86 35.64
N GLN A 25 -1.00 -19.08 36.12
CA GLN A 25 -1.75 -20.10 35.37
C GLN A 25 -3.26 -19.90 35.50
N LYS A 26 -3.97 -20.33 34.46
CA LYS A 26 -5.40 -20.14 34.17
C LYS A 26 -6.32 -20.76 35.23
N GLU A 27 -6.91 -19.92 36.08
CA GLU A 27 -8.02 -20.30 36.96
C GLU A 27 -9.38 -20.06 36.29
N ASP A 28 -9.51 -19.00 35.48
CA ASP A 28 -10.79 -18.58 34.91
C ASP A 28 -10.86 -18.69 33.38
N PRO A 29 -11.86 -19.39 32.80
CA PRO A 29 -12.02 -19.54 31.35
C PRO A 29 -12.39 -18.23 30.64
N THR A 30 -12.90 -17.24 31.38
CA THR A 30 -13.29 -15.91 30.89
C THR A 30 -12.14 -14.89 30.90
N PHE A 31 -11.02 -15.19 31.55
CA PHE A 31 -9.86 -14.30 31.63
C PHE A 31 -8.80 -14.73 30.60
N ARG A 32 -8.44 -13.83 29.70
CA ARG A 32 -7.44 -14.10 28.66
C ARG A 32 -6.26 -13.16 28.80
N VAL A 33 -5.05 -13.72 28.77
CA VAL A 33 -3.80 -12.97 28.72
C VAL A 33 -3.20 -13.14 27.32
N GLY A 34 -2.94 -12.03 26.65
CA GLY A 34 -2.27 -11.99 25.36
C GLY A 34 -1.08 -11.05 25.44
N LEU A 35 -0.02 -11.36 24.69
CA LEU A 35 1.07 -10.41 24.46
C LEU A 35 0.80 -9.74 23.12
N ASP A 36 0.74 -8.42 23.12
CA ASP A 36 0.59 -7.67 21.88
C ASP A 36 1.95 -7.61 21.16
N PRO A 37 2.07 -8.16 19.93
CA PRO A 37 3.33 -8.22 19.21
C PRO A 37 3.86 -6.83 18.79
N GLU A 38 3.02 -5.80 18.79
CA GLU A 38 3.41 -4.44 18.39
C GLU A 38 3.96 -3.60 19.56
N SER A 39 3.27 -3.57 20.70
CA SER A 39 3.69 -2.79 21.86
C SER A 39 4.62 -3.55 22.82
N GLY A 40 4.69 -4.89 22.70
CA GLY A 40 5.38 -5.76 23.66
C GLY A 40 4.74 -5.74 25.06
N GLN A 41 3.54 -5.15 25.20
CA GLN A 41 2.81 -5.07 26.46
C GLN A 41 1.99 -6.34 26.68
N THR A 42 1.83 -6.71 27.95
CA THR A 42 0.94 -7.80 28.35
C THR A 42 -0.47 -7.24 28.49
N ILE A 43 -1.40 -7.73 27.68
CA ILE A 43 -2.81 -7.32 27.69
C ILE A 43 -3.63 -8.39 28.40
N ILE A 44 -4.39 -7.96 29.40
CA ILE A 44 -5.41 -8.78 30.07
C ILE A 44 -6.79 -8.43 29.52
N SER A 45 -7.62 -9.43 29.25
CA SER A 45 -8.98 -9.25 28.70
C SER A 45 -10.01 -9.97 29.55
N GLY A 46 -11.13 -9.31 29.83
CA GLY A 46 -12.17 -9.80 30.72
C GLY A 46 -13.57 -9.27 30.35
N MET A 47 -14.57 -9.69 31.14
CA MET A 47 -15.98 -9.39 30.84
C MET A 47 -16.42 -7.97 31.25
N GLY A 48 -15.60 -7.23 32.00
CA GLY A 48 -15.90 -5.85 32.40
C GLY A 48 -14.82 -5.26 33.30
N GLU A 49 -14.93 -3.96 33.58
CA GLU A 49 -13.98 -3.19 34.40
C GLU A 49 -13.80 -3.79 35.79
N LEU A 50 -14.91 -4.05 36.49
CA LEU A 50 -14.90 -4.63 37.84
C LEU A 50 -14.25 -6.03 37.88
N HIS A 51 -14.37 -6.81 36.80
CA HIS A 51 -13.73 -8.13 36.70
C HIS A 51 -12.21 -7.99 36.65
N LEU A 52 -11.71 -7.02 35.87
CA LEU A 52 -10.28 -6.77 35.71
C LEU A 52 -9.68 -6.14 36.98
N ASP A 53 -10.37 -5.19 37.62
CA ASP A 53 -9.91 -4.54 38.85
C ASP A 53 -9.72 -5.55 39.99
N ILE A 54 -10.64 -6.50 40.14
CA ILE A 54 -10.52 -7.57 41.16
C ILE A 54 -9.27 -8.42 40.92
N TYR A 55 -8.95 -8.77 39.66
CA TYR A 55 -7.71 -9.53 39.39
C TYR A 55 -6.45 -8.72 39.67
N VAL A 56 -6.44 -7.43 39.34
CA VAL A 56 -5.31 -6.54 39.61
C VAL A 56 -5.09 -6.44 41.12
N GLU A 57 -6.16 -6.28 41.90
CA GLU A 57 -6.08 -6.29 43.37
C GLU A 57 -5.61 -7.65 43.92
N ARG A 58 -6.08 -8.77 43.38
CA ARG A 58 -5.61 -10.11 43.77
C ARG A 58 -4.14 -10.31 43.48
N ILE A 59 -3.65 -9.90 42.31
CA ILE A 59 -2.23 -9.96 41.94
C ILE A 59 -1.38 -9.14 42.94
N ARG A 60 -1.86 -7.95 43.32
CA ARG A 60 -1.16 -7.09 44.27
C ARG A 60 -1.12 -7.67 45.69
N ARG A 61 -2.22 -8.26 46.16
CA ARG A 61 -2.35 -8.79 47.54
C ARG A 61 -1.75 -10.18 47.70
N GLU A 62 -2.03 -11.09 46.79
CA GLU A 62 -1.64 -12.51 46.89
C GLU A 62 -0.21 -12.73 46.39
N TYR A 63 0.18 -12.09 45.29
CA TYR A 63 1.48 -12.30 44.65
C TYR A 63 2.51 -11.21 44.98
N LYS A 64 2.12 -10.15 45.71
CA LYS A 64 2.98 -9.01 46.08
C LYS A 64 3.71 -8.38 44.87
N VAL A 65 3.11 -8.45 43.69
CA VAL A 65 3.62 -7.82 42.47
C VAL A 65 2.91 -6.49 42.31
N ASP A 66 3.64 -5.38 42.40
CA ASP A 66 3.12 -4.09 41.97
C ASP A 66 3.08 -4.08 40.44
N ALA A 67 1.88 -3.92 39.91
CA ALA A 67 1.61 -3.86 38.48
C ALA A 67 0.93 -2.53 38.16
N THR A 68 1.49 -1.79 37.21
CA THR A 68 0.88 -0.56 36.73
C THR A 68 -0.17 -0.92 35.68
N VAL A 69 -1.41 -0.52 35.92
CA VAL A 69 -2.51 -0.69 34.97
C VAL A 69 -2.67 0.57 34.13
N GLY A 70 -2.85 0.38 32.83
CA GLY A 70 -3.10 1.44 31.88
C GLY A 70 -4.08 0.99 30.81
N LYS A 71 -4.67 1.95 30.10
CA LYS A 71 -5.35 1.64 28.84
C LYS A 71 -4.32 1.03 27.88
N PRO A 72 -4.67 -0.03 27.14
CA PRO A 72 -3.76 -0.58 26.15
C PRO A 72 -3.30 0.55 25.24
N HIS A 73 -1.98 0.69 25.13
CA HIS A 73 -1.40 1.64 24.21
C HIS A 73 -1.77 1.12 22.82
N GLN A 74 -2.84 1.66 22.25
CA GLN A 74 -3.09 1.50 20.83
C GLN A 74 -1.80 1.95 20.16
N SER A 75 -1.23 1.10 19.31
CA SER A 75 -0.03 1.38 18.53
C SER A 75 -0.25 2.67 17.75
N GLY A 76 0.00 3.79 18.43
CA GLY A 76 0.30 5.08 17.88
C GLY A 76 1.67 4.97 17.25
N GLY A 77 1.81 4.06 16.29
CA GLY A 77 2.79 4.26 15.23
C GLY A 77 2.58 5.69 14.74
N GLN A 78 3.65 6.39 14.41
CA GLN A 78 3.52 7.68 13.73
C GLN A 78 2.46 7.49 12.66
N GLY A 79 1.31 8.14 12.81
CA GLY A 79 0.20 7.90 11.91
C GLY A 79 0.74 8.14 10.51
N GLN A 80 0.65 7.12 9.67
CA GLN A 80 1.02 7.21 8.27
C GLN A 80 -0.27 7.09 7.49
N TYR A 81 -1.00 8.20 7.48
CA TYR A 81 -2.24 8.36 6.75
C TYR A 81 -2.00 9.27 5.55
N GLY A 82 -2.30 8.75 4.38
CA GLY A 82 -2.40 9.53 3.16
C GLY A 82 -3.36 8.82 2.22
N ARG A 83 -4.39 9.54 1.76
CA ARG A 83 -5.28 9.04 0.71
C ARG A 83 -5.11 9.91 -0.52
N VAL A 84 -4.92 9.26 -1.65
CA VAL A 84 -4.75 9.91 -2.96
C VAL A 84 -5.76 9.29 -3.91
N ILE A 85 -6.43 10.13 -4.69
CA ILE A 85 -7.43 9.73 -5.69
C ILE A 85 -7.04 10.40 -7.00
N GLY A 86 -7.00 9.60 -8.06
CA GLY A 86 -6.66 10.08 -9.39
C GLY A 86 -6.97 9.02 -10.43
N TYR A 87 -6.65 9.36 -11.67
CA TYR A 87 -6.75 8.43 -12.79
C TYR A 87 -5.53 8.55 -13.68
N ILE A 88 -5.27 7.48 -14.42
CA ILE A 88 -4.12 7.34 -15.32
C ILE A 88 -4.67 7.30 -16.73
N GLU A 89 -4.15 8.16 -17.60
CA GLU A 89 -4.44 8.14 -19.03
C GLU A 89 -3.17 7.79 -19.80
N PRO A 90 -3.19 6.83 -20.73
CA PRO A 90 -2.01 6.50 -21.51
C PRO A 90 -1.60 7.69 -22.37
N LEU A 91 -0.30 7.99 -22.38
CA LEU A 91 0.25 9.03 -23.25
C LEU A 91 0.01 8.67 -24.72
N ARG A 92 -0.28 9.69 -25.53
CA ARG A 92 -0.45 9.51 -26.97
C ARG A 92 0.88 9.08 -27.58
N ALA A 93 0.84 8.03 -28.42
CA ALA A 93 2.01 7.55 -29.14
C ALA A 93 2.63 8.69 -29.98
N GLY A 94 3.79 9.19 -29.55
CA GLY A 94 4.51 10.30 -30.20
C GLY A 94 4.63 11.58 -29.37
N SER A 95 4.18 11.63 -28.10
CA SER A 95 4.51 12.77 -27.23
C SER A 95 6.02 12.86 -26.97
N PRO A 96 6.61 14.06 -26.97
CA PRO A 96 8.02 14.25 -26.61
C PRO A 96 8.28 14.03 -25.11
N THR A 97 7.22 14.12 -24.31
CA THR A 97 7.19 13.96 -22.86
C THR A 97 7.02 12.49 -22.49
N LYS A 98 7.97 11.97 -21.70
CA LYS A 98 7.90 10.64 -21.11
C LYS A 98 7.13 10.62 -19.78
N PHE A 99 6.90 11.78 -19.18
CA PHE A 99 6.20 11.94 -17.91
C PHE A 99 5.30 13.18 -17.94
N GLU A 100 4.01 13.02 -17.62
CA GLU A 100 3.06 14.12 -17.46
C GLU A 100 2.30 13.98 -16.13
N PHE A 101 2.38 15.03 -15.31
CA PHE A 101 1.68 15.12 -14.02
C PHE A 101 0.76 16.34 -14.05
N GLU A 102 -0.54 16.10 -13.95
CA GLU A 102 -1.54 17.15 -13.85
C GLU A 102 -2.17 17.16 -12.45
N ASN A 103 -2.21 18.34 -11.84
CA ASN A 103 -2.83 18.56 -10.54
C ASN A 103 -4.15 19.30 -10.71
N LEU A 104 -5.26 18.59 -10.53
CA LEU A 104 -6.63 19.14 -10.58
C LEU A 104 -7.26 19.23 -9.17
N LEU A 105 -6.45 19.22 -8.10
CA LEU A 105 -6.96 19.31 -6.73
C LEU A 105 -7.85 20.56 -6.55
N VAL A 106 -9.08 20.32 -6.12
CA VAL A 106 -10.04 21.39 -5.78
C VAL A 106 -10.07 21.58 -4.27
N GLY A 107 -9.54 22.70 -3.78
CA GLY A 107 -9.56 23.07 -2.36
C GLY A 107 -8.28 22.75 -1.59
N GLN A 108 -8.39 22.59 -0.26
CA GLN A 108 -7.27 22.32 0.66
C GLN A 108 -7.27 20.87 1.18
N ALA A 109 -7.64 19.91 0.32
CA ALA A 109 -7.76 18.50 0.71
C ALA A 109 -6.40 17.86 1.03
N ILE A 110 -5.34 18.30 0.33
CA ILE A 110 -3.94 17.98 0.59
C ILE A 110 -3.13 19.28 0.72
N PRO A 111 -2.36 19.49 1.81
CA PRO A 111 -1.43 20.60 1.91
C PRO A 111 -0.40 20.58 0.77
N SER A 112 -0.10 21.74 0.19
CA SER A 112 0.78 21.86 -0.98
C SER A 112 2.20 21.33 -0.74
N GLY A 113 2.65 21.24 0.51
CA GLY A 113 3.93 20.64 0.88
C GLY A 113 4.06 19.14 0.54
N PHE A 114 2.95 18.41 0.42
CA PHE A 114 2.97 16.97 0.13
C PHE A 114 2.87 16.65 -1.38
N ILE A 115 2.52 17.61 -2.23
CA ILE A 115 2.39 17.42 -3.68
C ILE A 115 3.69 16.90 -4.31
N PRO A 116 4.90 17.40 -3.96
CA PRO A 116 6.15 16.88 -4.52
C PRO A 116 6.42 15.41 -4.13
N ALA A 117 5.96 14.98 -2.95
CA ALA A 117 6.11 13.59 -2.50
C ALA A 117 5.21 12.64 -3.31
N ILE A 118 4.00 13.10 -3.64
CA ILE A 118 3.05 12.42 -4.52
C ILE A 118 3.61 12.32 -5.94
N GLU A 119 4.10 13.43 -6.51
CA GLU A 119 4.72 13.46 -7.84
C GLU A 119 5.91 12.50 -7.93
N LYS A 120 6.79 12.48 -6.91
CA LYS A 120 7.91 11.54 -6.85
C LYS A 120 7.45 10.08 -6.77
N GLY A 121 6.42 9.79 -5.98
CA GLY A 121 5.83 8.45 -5.88
C GLY A 121 5.27 7.98 -7.22
N PHE A 122 4.57 8.86 -7.94
CA PHE A 122 4.05 8.53 -9.27
C PHE A 122 5.13 8.47 -10.34
N LYS A 123 6.17 9.30 -10.30
CA LYS A 123 7.29 9.23 -11.24
C LYS A 123 8.06 7.91 -11.16
N GLU A 124 8.08 7.27 -9.99
CA GLU A 124 8.67 5.93 -9.81
C GLU A 124 7.77 4.82 -10.37
N ALA A 125 6.45 5.04 -10.45
CA ALA A 125 5.47 4.00 -10.77
C ALA A 125 4.86 4.14 -12.19
N ALA A 126 4.65 5.36 -12.67
CA ALA A 126 3.82 5.70 -13.82
C ALA A 126 4.42 6.84 -14.66
N ASN A 127 4.07 6.86 -15.95
CA ASN A 127 4.46 7.92 -16.88
C ASN A 127 3.41 9.03 -17.00
N SER A 128 2.15 8.80 -16.65
CA SER A 128 1.11 9.81 -16.79
C SER A 128 0.11 9.68 -15.67
N ILE A 129 -0.21 10.78 -15.01
CA ILE A 129 -1.23 10.76 -13.98
C ILE A 129 -1.90 12.12 -13.78
N VAL A 130 -3.19 12.05 -13.51
CA VAL A 130 -4.02 13.18 -13.12
C VAL A 130 -4.47 13.00 -11.68
N LEU A 131 -4.06 13.91 -10.80
CA LEU A 131 -4.48 13.96 -9.41
C LEU A 131 -5.78 14.75 -9.30
N THR A 132 -6.86 14.12 -8.84
CA THR A 132 -8.17 14.77 -8.74
C THR A 132 -8.52 15.16 -7.31
N ASP A 133 -8.25 14.28 -6.35
CA ASP A 133 -8.64 14.49 -4.96
C ASP A 133 -7.73 13.70 -3.99
N GLY A 134 -7.84 13.98 -2.70
CA GLY A 134 -7.18 13.20 -1.66
C GLY A 134 -7.46 13.74 -0.27
N THR A 135 -7.08 12.98 0.76
CA THR A 135 -7.29 13.40 2.14
C THR A 135 -6.00 13.29 2.94
N ALA A 136 -5.68 14.37 3.64
CA ALA A 136 -4.59 14.46 4.60
C ALA A 136 -5.15 14.58 6.03
N HIS A 137 -4.42 14.05 7.00
CA HIS A 137 -4.63 14.29 8.43
C HIS A 137 -3.47 15.14 8.96
N ALA A 138 -3.74 16.21 9.70
CA ALA A 138 -2.71 17.17 10.10
C ALA A 138 -1.63 16.59 11.04
N VAL A 139 -1.98 15.56 11.83
CA VAL A 139 -1.09 14.95 12.84
C VAL A 139 -0.46 13.65 12.33
N ASP A 140 -1.17 12.96 11.44
CA ASP A 140 -0.87 11.59 10.99
C ASP A 140 -0.50 11.53 9.51
N SER A 141 -0.24 12.66 8.85
CA SER A 141 0.23 12.65 7.46
C SER A 141 1.72 12.92 7.37
N SER A 142 2.42 12.04 6.65
CA SER A 142 3.84 12.17 6.35
C SER A 142 4.08 12.10 4.84
N GLU A 143 5.18 12.68 4.38
CA GLU A 143 5.58 12.62 2.96
C GLU A 143 5.73 11.18 2.47
N LEU A 144 6.26 10.29 3.31
CA LEU A 144 6.42 8.87 3.01
C LEU A 144 5.06 8.18 2.84
N ALA A 145 4.07 8.50 3.67
CA ALA A 145 2.72 7.95 3.56
C ALA A 145 2.10 8.31 2.20
N PHE A 146 2.23 9.57 1.76
CA PHE A 146 1.73 10.00 0.45
C PHE A 146 2.49 9.36 -0.72
N LYS A 147 3.80 9.18 -0.59
CA LYS A 147 4.59 8.47 -1.60
C LYS A 147 4.13 7.02 -1.76
N LEU A 148 3.97 6.30 -0.65
CA LEU A 148 3.48 4.92 -0.66
C LEU A 148 2.04 4.82 -1.18
N ALA A 149 1.15 5.72 -0.73
CA ALA A 149 -0.23 5.79 -1.20
C ALA A 149 -0.31 5.95 -2.72
N SER A 150 0.58 6.75 -3.30
CA SER A 150 0.67 6.96 -4.75
C SER A 150 1.08 5.68 -5.49
N ILE A 151 2.08 4.96 -4.97
CA ILE A 151 2.52 3.67 -5.56
C ILE A 151 1.41 2.62 -5.48
N TYR A 152 0.71 2.53 -4.35
CA TYR A 152 -0.41 1.60 -4.20
C TYR A 152 -1.61 1.96 -5.08
N ALA A 153 -1.93 3.25 -5.21
CA ALA A 153 -2.95 3.73 -6.13
C ALA A 153 -2.61 3.33 -7.57
N PHE A 154 -1.35 3.48 -7.98
CA PHE A 154 -0.89 3.01 -9.29
C PHE A 154 -1.09 1.51 -9.48
N ILE A 155 -0.70 0.67 -8.52
CA ILE A 155 -0.87 -0.80 -8.62
C ILE A 155 -2.35 -1.19 -8.78
N GLN A 156 -3.23 -0.54 -8.02
CA GLN A 156 -4.67 -0.76 -8.11
C GLN A 156 -5.21 -0.37 -9.50
N CYS A 157 -4.85 0.82 -9.98
CA CYS A 157 -5.21 1.26 -11.32
C CYS A 157 -4.63 0.34 -12.40
N TYR A 158 -3.36 -0.04 -12.32
CA TYR A 158 -2.69 -0.89 -13.30
C TYR A 158 -3.37 -2.26 -13.43
N THR A 159 -3.81 -2.83 -12.31
CA THR A 159 -4.53 -4.12 -12.32
C THR A 159 -5.92 -3.98 -12.93
N ALA A 160 -6.60 -2.84 -12.73
CA ALA A 160 -7.90 -2.55 -13.34
C ALA A 160 -7.80 -2.24 -14.84
N SER A 161 -6.69 -1.64 -15.29
CA SER A 161 -6.53 -1.08 -16.64
C SER A 161 -6.18 -2.07 -17.76
N ARG A 162 -6.14 -3.38 -17.50
CA ARG A 162 -5.78 -4.44 -18.49
C ARG A 162 -4.56 -4.07 -19.35
N PRO A 163 -3.36 -4.03 -18.75
CA PRO A 163 -2.16 -3.58 -19.43
C PRO A 163 -1.81 -4.51 -20.60
N PHE A 164 -1.36 -3.92 -21.71
CA PHE A 164 -0.82 -4.62 -22.86
C PHE A 164 0.65 -4.27 -23.03
N ILE A 165 1.44 -5.26 -23.41
CA ILE A 165 2.86 -5.06 -23.72
C ILE A 165 2.93 -4.52 -25.15
N LEU A 166 3.60 -3.38 -25.32
CA LEU A 166 3.91 -2.81 -26.62
C LEU A 166 5.22 -3.39 -27.14
N GLU A 167 5.19 -3.93 -28.35
CA GLU A 167 6.39 -4.34 -29.07
C GLU A 167 6.98 -3.16 -29.85
N PRO A 168 8.32 -3.02 -29.88
CA PRO A 168 8.96 -1.96 -30.64
C PRO A 168 8.81 -2.21 -32.14
N VAL A 169 8.17 -1.28 -32.84
CA VAL A 169 8.10 -1.29 -34.31
C VAL A 169 9.24 -0.44 -34.86
N MET A 170 10.10 -1.04 -35.69
CA MET A 170 11.18 -0.33 -36.37
C MET A 170 10.81 -0.04 -37.83
N LEU A 171 11.02 1.21 -38.24
CA LEU A 171 11.00 1.58 -39.65
C LEU A 171 12.34 1.22 -40.26
N VAL A 172 12.35 0.24 -41.15
CA VAL A 172 13.55 -0.24 -41.84
C VAL A 172 13.50 0.18 -43.30
N GLU A 173 14.50 0.92 -43.74
CA GLU A 173 14.71 1.23 -45.16
C GLU A 173 15.72 0.25 -45.76
N LEU A 174 15.31 -0.51 -46.77
CA LEU A 174 16.15 -1.48 -47.46
C LEU A 174 16.36 -1.05 -48.92
N LYS A 175 17.61 -1.07 -49.37
CA LYS A 175 17.97 -0.86 -50.77
C LYS A 175 18.37 -2.20 -51.37
N VAL A 176 17.60 -2.66 -52.35
CA VAL A 176 17.79 -3.96 -52.99
C VAL A 176 17.82 -3.76 -54.51
N PRO A 177 18.77 -4.38 -55.24
CA PRO A 177 18.76 -4.40 -56.70
C PRO A 177 17.46 -5.01 -57.24
N THR A 178 17.00 -4.54 -58.40
CA THR A 178 15.70 -4.94 -59.00
C THR A 178 15.57 -6.45 -59.19
N GLU A 179 16.68 -7.14 -59.44
CA GLU A 179 16.76 -8.58 -59.66
C GLU A 179 16.34 -9.43 -58.45
N PHE A 180 16.53 -8.90 -57.22
CA PHE A 180 16.25 -9.64 -55.98
C PHE A 180 14.97 -9.18 -55.27
N GLN A 181 14.23 -8.19 -55.81
CA GLN A 181 13.03 -7.65 -55.16
C GLN A 181 12.00 -8.73 -54.79
N GLY A 182 11.77 -9.71 -55.67
CA GLY A 182 10.79 -10.77 -55.43
C GLY A 182 11.18 -11.75 -54.32
N ALA A 183 12.47 -12.13 -54.26
CA ALA A 183 12.97 -13.02 -53.21
C ALA A 183 12.92 -12.32 -51.83
N PHE A 184 13.35 -11.06 -51.77
CA PHE A 184 13.32 -10.28 -50.53
C PHE A 184 11.90 -10.01 -50.03
N ALA A 185 10.91 -9.82 -50.91
CA ALA A 185 9.53 -9.65 -50.48
C ALA A 185 8.97 -10.88 -49.75
N GLY A 186 9.38 -12.08 -50.16
CA GLY A 186 9.05 -13.33 -49.46
C GLY A 186 9.69 -13.42 -48.07
N ASP A 187 10.98 -13.06 -47.96
CA ASP A 187 11.70 -13.11 -46.69
C ASP A 187 11.18 -12.08 -45.67
N ILE A 188 10.80 -10.89 -46.12
CA ILE A 188 10.24 -9.82 -45.27
C ILE A 188 8.92 -10.26 -44.62
N ASN A 189 8.04 -10.91 -45.38
CA ASN A 189 6.77 -11.41 -44.86
C ASN A 189 7.00 -12.58 -43.87
N LYS A 190 8.01 -13.42 -44.13
CA LYS A 190 8.41 -14.52 -43.24
C LYS A 190 8.93 -14.02 -41.90
N TRP A 191 9.57 -12.87 -41.87
CA TRP A 191 10.03 -12.21 -40.64
C TRP A 191 8.94 -11.40 -39.92
N GLY A 192 7.71 -11.33 -40.46
CA GLY A 192 6.59 -10.61 -39.84
C GLY A 192 6.64 -9.10 -40.04
N PHE A 193 7.43 -8.59 -40.99
CA PHE A 193 7.43 -7.17 -41.33
C PHE A 193 6.22 -6.82 -42.21
N LEU A 194 5.60 -5.68 -41.92
CA LEU A 194 4.56 -5.08 -42.74
C LEU A 194 5.17 -4.19 -43.83
N PHE A 195 4.78 -4.41 -45.08
CA PHE A 195 5.16 -3.54 -46.20
C PHE A 195 4.38 -2.22 -46.14
N TYR A 196 5.10 -1.10 -46.09
CA TYR A 196 4.49 0.24 -46.08
C TYR A 196 4.55 0.92 -47.46
N SER A 197 5.72 0.95 -48.10
CA SER A 197 5.87 1.51 -49.46
C SER A 197 7.12 0.98 -50.18
N ILE A 198 7.06 0.92 -51.51
CA ILE A 198 8.20 0.59 -52.38
C ILE A 198 8.53 1.83 -53.21
N LEU A 199 9.77 2.32 -53.10
CA LEU A 199 10.25 3.46 -53.87
C LEU A 199 11.29 3.01 -54.89
N VAL A 200 10.90 2.92 -56.16
CA VAL A 200 11.79 2.56 -57.27
C VAL A 200 12.51 3.82 -57.73
N LYS A 201 13.80 3.94 -57.39
CA LYS A 201 14.68 4.95 -57.99
C LYS A 201 15.37 4.32 -59.19
N SER A 202 14.92 4.68 -60.40
CA SER A 202 15.70 4.49 -61.62
C SER A 202 16.88 5.46 -61.58
N PHE A 203 18.10 4.92 -61.54
CA PHE A 203 19.32 5.66 -61.87
C PHE A 203 19.53 5.62 -63.38
#